data_AF-B7RQD8-F1
#
_entry.id   AF-B7RQD8-F1
#
_cell.length_a   1.000
_cell.length_b   1.000
_cell.length_c   1.000
_cell.angle_alpha   90.00
_cell.angle_beta   90.00
_cell.angle_gamma   90.00
#
_symmetry.space_group_name_H-M   'P 1'
#
loop_
_entity.id
_entity.type
_entity.pdbx_description
1 polymer ?
#
loop_
_entity_poly.entity_id
_entity_poly.type
_entity_poly.pdbx_seq_one_letter_code
_entity_poly.pdbx_strand_id
1 'polypeptide(L)'
;MPPKPDSRPDKVSLWRYSKLFRQDILSAQPARLYRAWMAEFKTPFFRSYLMNQSDLVKTVLKTRPDDFPKSDRIGEGLRPLLGNSVFLTNGQTWKRQRRIIDPAFEGGRLRETFPAMWDAAEAAAVRFGDLDGQVVEIEAETSHAAADVIFRTLFSIPIDHHLARDVFDEFKTYQRSQPILNIAAFIPLPRWLPRCFAATPGQALPKFAG
;
A
#
# COMPACT_ATOMS: atom_id res chain seq x y z
N MET A 1 -20.60 -15.22 1.61
CA MET A 1 -19.14 -15.36 1.38
C MET A 1 -18.66 -14.11 0.66
N PRO A 2 -17.52 -13.50 1.04
CA PRO A 2 -16.99 -12.36 0.30
C PRO A 2 -16.71 -12.77 -1.15
N PRO A 3 -16.92 -11.87 -2.13
CA PRO A 3 -16.67 -12.16 -3.54
C PRO A 3 -15.20 -12.54 -3.74
N LYS A 4 -14.95 -13.72 -4.29
CA LYS A 4 -13.61 -14.19 -4.66
C LYS A 4 -13.47 -14.09 -6.18
N PRO A 5 -12.43 -13.41 -6.70
CA PRO A 5 -12.21 -13.38 -8.14
C PRO A 5 -11.86 -14.77 -8.68
N ASP A 6 -12.26 -15.04 -9.93
CA ASP A 6 -12.02 -16.33 -10.57
C ASP A 6 -10.53 -16.59 -10.72
N SER A 7 -10.08 -17.73 -10.18
CA SER A 7 -8.67 -18.13 -10.22
C SER A 7 -8.28 -18.58 -11.64
N ARG A 8 -7.11 -18.16 -12.12
CA ARG A 8 -6.65 -18.51 -13.48
C ARG A 8 -6.36 -20.02 -13.67
N PRO A 9 -6.42 -20.52 -14.93
CA PRO A 9 -5.94 -21.86 -15.29
C PRO A 9 -4.41 -22.02 -15.15
N ASP A 10 -3.95 -23.26 -14.92
CA ASP A 10 -2.59 -23.60 -14.47
C ASP A 10 -1.45 -23.27 -15.44
N LYS A 11 -1.71 -23.16 -16.75
CA LYS A 11 -0.68 -22.90 -17.77
C LYS A 11 -1.01 -21.64 -18.56
N VAL A 12 -0.23 -20.59 -18.37
CA VAL A 12 -0.26 -19.37 -19.19
C VAL A 12 1.15 -19.03 -19.66
N SER A 13 1.28 -18.47 -20.85
CA SER A 13 2.57 -17.97 -21.34
C SER A 13 3.09 -16.84 -20.44
N LEU A 14 4.41 -16.65 -20.38
CA LEU A 14 5.06 -15.60 -19.58
C LEU A 14 4.52 -14.19 -19.90
N TRP A 15 4.11 -13.95 -21.14
CA TRP A 15 3.51 -12.68 -21.58
C TRP A 15 2.07 -12.49 -21.06
N ARG A 16 1.26 -13.56 -21.03
CA ARG A 16 -0.09 -13.51 -20.46
C ARG A 16 -0.03 -13.45 -18.92
N TYR A 17 0.98 -14.08 -18.32
CA TYR A 17 1.30 -13.93 -16.89
C TYR A 17 1.60 -12.46 -16.54
N SER A 18 2.50 -11.79 -17.29
CA SER A 18 2.86 -10.39 -17.00
C SER A 18 1.70 -9.43 -17.21
N LYS A 19 0.85 -9.66 -18.21
CA LYS A 19 -0.38 -8.87 -18.44
C LYS A 19 -1.41 -9.05 -17.32
N LEU A 20 -1.67 -10.28 -16.89
CA LEU A 20 -2.62 -10.57 -15.80
C LEU A 20 -2.09 -10.10 -14.44
N PHE A 21 -0.80 -10.28 -14.17
CA PHE A 21 -0.16 -9.83 -12.92
C PHE A 21 -0.18 -8.29 -12.76
N ARG A 22 -0.16 -7.54 -13.88
CA ARG A 22 -0.37 -6.09 -13.88
C ARG A 22 -1.81 -5.67 -13.56
N GLN A 23 -2.79 -6.53 -13.83
CA GLN A 23 -4.21 -6.23 -13.65
C GLN A 23 -4.71 -6.66 -12.28
N ASP A 24 -4.29 -7.85 -11.80
CA ASP A 24 -4.65 -8.36 -10.49
C ASP A 24 -3.64 -9.44 -10.04
N ILE A 25 -2.91 -9.14 -8.97
CA ILE A 25 -1.90 -10.03 -8.38
C ILE A 25 -2.54 -11.31 -7.82
N LEU A 26 -3.75 -11.20 -7.29
CA LEU A 26 -4.49 -12.30 -6.68
C LEU A 26 -5.06 -13.20 -7.77
N SER A 27 -5.73 -12.65 -8.79
CA SER A 27 -6.21 -13.43 -9.95
C SER A 27 -5.07 -14.04 -10.78
N ALA A 28 -3.87 -13.46 -10.71
CA ALA A 28 -2.67 -14.03 -11.31
C ALA A 28 -2.12 -15.26 -10.56
N GLN A 29 -2.70 -15.71 -9.44
CA GLN A 29 -2.27 -16.94 -8.77
C GLN A 29 -3.13 -18.13 -9.24
N PRO A 30 -2.53 -19.25 -9.70
CA PRO A 30 -3.27 -20.48 -9.99
C PRO A 30 -4.08 -20.95 -8.78
N ALA A 31 -5.26 -21.54 -9.02
CA ALA A 31 -6.16 -22.00 -7.97
C ALA A 31 -5.48 -22.92 -6.93
N ARG A 32 -4.50 -23.73 -7.38
CA ARG A 32 -3.71 -24.62 -6.53
C ARG A 32 -2.93 -23.89 -5.44
N LEU A 33 -2.47 -22.66 -5.70
CA LEU A 33 -1.70 -21.88 -4.74
C LEU A 33 -2.50 -21.43 -3.53
N TYR A 34 -3.82 -21.31 -3.65
CA TYR A 34 -4.70 -21.04 -2.49
C TYR A 34 -4.83 -22.24 -1.54
N ARG A 35 -4.48 -23.45 -2.01
CA ARG A 35 -4.51 -24.68 -1.20
C ARG A 35 -3.12 -25.19 -0.83
N ALA A 36 -2.08 -24.70 -1.50
CA ALA A 36 -0.70 -25.06 -1.18
C ALA A 36 -0.31 -24.52 0.19
N TRP A 37 0.40 -25.30 1.00
CA TRP A 37 0.96 -24.84 2.27
C TRP A 37 2.08 -23.81 2.05
N MET A 38 2.94 -24.09 1.08
CA MET A 38 3.99 -23.20 0.60
C MET A 38 4.24 -23.50 -0.89
N ALA A 39 4.56 -22.47 -1.66
CA ALA A 39 5.00 -22.62 -3.05
C ALA A 39 6.25 -21.78 -3.30
N GLU A 40 7.24 -22.40 -3.94
CA GLU A 40 8.46 -21.72 -4.37
C GLU A 40 8.33 -21.29 -5.83
N PHE A 41 8.69 -20.03 -6.09
CA PHE A 41 8.84 -19.49 -7.43
C PHE A 41 10.31 -19.18 -7.69
N LYS A 42 10.88 -19.90 -8.66
CA LYS A 42 12.25 -19.66 -9.12
C LYS A 42 12.22 -18.89 -10.43
N THR A 43 12.82 -17.72 -10.42
CA THR A 43 13.24 -17.03 -11.64
C THR A 43 14.77 -16.96 -11.67
N PRO A 44 15.41 -16.68 -12.81
CA PRO A 44 16.85 -16.49 -12.87
C PRO A 44 17.38 -15.35 -11.97
N PHE A 45 16.52 -14.37 -11.62
CA PHE A 45 16.93 -13.15 -10.93
C PHE A 45 16.54 -13.11 -9.45
N PHE A 46 15.52 -13.88 -9.06
CA PHE A 46 15.07 -13.96 -7.67
C PHE A 46 14.33 -15.27 -7.40
N ARG A 47 14.33 -15.64 -6.13
CA ARG A 47 13.45 -16.67 -5.58
C ARG A 47 12.42 -15.99 -4.70
N SER A 48 11.17 -16.39 -4.81
CA SER A 48 10.11 -15.96 -3.89
C SER A 48 9.33 -17.16 -3.39
N TYR A 49 8.77 -17.03 -2.20
CA TYR A 49 7.98 -18.07 -1.56
C TYR A 49 6.61 -17.50 -1.22
N LEU A 50 5.56 -18.20 -1.63
CA LEU A 50 4.19 -17.96 -1.16
C LEU A 50 3.94 -18.93 0.00
N MET A 51 3.45 -18.42 1.12
CA MET A 51 3.23 -19.20 2.35
C MET A 51 1.80 -19.00 2.83
N ASN A 52 1.04 -20.09 2.96
CA ASN A 52 -0.31 -20.05 3.52
C ASN A 52 -0.40 -20.79 4.86
N GLN A 53 0.59 -21.63 5.21
CA GLN A 53 0.62 -22.32 6.49
C GLN A 53 0.80 -21.32 7.64
N SER A 54 -0.14 -21.32 8.59
CA SER A 54 -0.18 -20.36 9.72
C SER A 54 1.10 -20.34 10.55
N ASP A 55 1.70 -21.50 10.82
CA ASP A 55 2.91 -21.60 11.63
C ASP A 55 4.11 -20.97 10.93
N LEU A 56 4.20 -21.11 9.61
CA LEU A 56 5.24 -20.48 8.81
C LEU A 56 5.02 -18.96 8.75
N VAL A 57 3.78 -18.50 8.54
CA VAL A 57 3.43 -17.07 8.57
C VAL A 57 3.76 -16.47 9.94
N LYS A 58 3.43 -17.16 11.03
CA LYS A 58 3.78 -16.74 12.40
C LYS A 58 5.30 -16.72 12.61
N THR A 59 6.02 -17.69 12.04
CA THR A 59 7.48 -17.72 12.13
C THR A 59 8.08 -16.48 11.47
N VAL A 60 7.67 -16.20 10.24
CA VAL A 60 8.20 -15.09 9.42
C VAL A 60 7.79 -13.73 9.97
N LEU A 61 6.50 -13.54 10.33
CA LEU A 61 5.98 -12.22 10.69
C LEU A 61 6.09 -11.88 12.18
N LYS A 62 6.22 -12.88 13.07
CA LYS A 62 6.21 -12.66 14.53
C LYS A 62 7.40 -13.25 15.27
N THR A 63 7.78 -14.49 14.96
CA THR A 63 8.77 -15.22 15.77
C THR A 63 10.19 -14.81 15.42
N ARG A 64 10.47 -14.59 14.13
CA ARG A 64 11.80 -14.26 13.60
C ARG A 64 11.76 -13.09 12.61
N PRO A 65 11.12 -11.95 12.93
CA PRO A 65 10.91 -10.87 11.97
C PRO A 65 12.21 -10.23 11.47
N ASP A 66 13.27 -10.23 12.30
CA ASP A 66 14.58 -9.69 11.93
C ASP A 66 15.30 -10.56 10.87
N ASP A 67 14.97 -11.84 10.76
CA ASP A 67 15.53 -12.76 9.75
C ASP A 67 14.84 -12.64 8.39
N PHE A 68 13.65 -12.04 8.37
CA PHE A 68 12.83 -11.87 7.17
C PHE A 68 12.45 -10.39 6.97
N PRO A 69 13.43 -9.52 6.67
CA PRO A 69 13.18 -8.10 6.49
C PRO A 69 12.24 -7.84 5.29
N LYS A 70 11.61 -6.66 5.29
CA LYS A 70 10.80 -6.21 4.15
C LYS A 70 11.66 -6.18 2.90
N SER A 71 11.12 -6.67 1.78
CA SER A 71 11.83 -6.75 0.51
C SER A 71 12.14 -5.35 -0.03
N ASP A 72 13.43 -5.04 -0.18
CA ASP A 72 13.88 -3.79 -0.82
C ASP A 72 13.26 -3.63 -2.22
N ARG A 73 13.12 -4.73 -2.98
CA ARG A 73 12.52 -4.68 -4.33
C ARG A 73 11.07 -4.16 -4.33
N ILE A 74 10.29 -4.49 -3.31
CA ILE A 74 8.92 -4.00 -3.15
C ILE A 74 8.97 -2.54 -2.65
N GLY A 75 9.91 -2.22 -1.76
CA GLY A 75 10.03 -0.88 -1.20
C GLY A 75 10.50 0.19 -2.21
N GLU A 76 11.29 -0.17 -3.22
CA GLU A 76 11.81 0.77 -4.22
C GLU A 76 10.71 1.49 -5.02
N GLY A 77 9.55 0.85 -5.24
CA GLY A 77 8.43 1.49 -5.93
C GLY A 77 7.79 2.62 -5.11
N LEU A 78 7.78 2.49 -3.78
CA LEU A 78 7.16 3.46 -2.87
C LEU A 78 8.15 4.48 -2.32
N ARG A 79 9.45 4.24 -2.46
CA ARG A 79 10.53 5.09 -1.91
C ARG A 79 10.51 6.55 -2.39
N PRO A 80 10.15 6.87 -3.65
CA PRO A 80 10.03 8.26 -4.08
C PRO A 80 8.95 9.04 -3.31
N LEU A 81 7.85 8.37 -2.94
CA LEU A 81 6.74 8.98 -2.21
C LEU A 81 6.98 8.97 -0.69
N LEU A 82 7.43 7.84 -0.15
CA LEU A 82 7.48 7.61 1.30
C LEU A 82 8.89 7.80 1.89
N GLY A 83 9.90 8.08 1.07
CA GLY A 83 11.29 8.24 1.50
C GLY A 83 11.76 7.08 2.38
N ASN A 84 12.33 7.42 3.54
CA ASN A 84 12.74 6.44 4.55
C ASN A 84 11.67 6.28 5.65
N SER A 85 10.39 6.10 5.28
CA SER A 85 9.32 5.86 6.26
C SER A 85 9.40 4.49 6.92
N VAL A 86 8.67 4.34 8.03
CA VAL A 86 8.53 3.09 8.78
C VAL A 86 7.97 1.92 7.93
N PHE A 87 7.27 2.23 6.84
CA PHE A 87 6.76 1.23 5.89
C PHE A 87 7.89 0.58 5.08
N LEU A 88 8.98 1.29 4.84
CA LEU A 88 10.05 0.87 3.93
C LEU A 88 11.37 0.53 4.65
N THR A 89 11.58 1.05 5.85
CA THR A 89 12.81 0.79 6.62
C THR A 89 12.78 -0.58 7.30
N ASN A 90 13.99 -1.11 7.55
CA ASN A 90 14.27 -2.34 8.27
C ASN A 90 15.29 -2.07 9.40
N GLY A 91 15.51 -3.06 10.27
CA GLY A 91 16.58 -3.03 11.28
C GLY A 91 16.46 -1.88 12.29
N GLN A 92 17.60 -1.28 12.65
CA GLN A 92 17.67 -0.27 13.72
C GLN A 92 16.88 1.01 13.38
N THR A 93 16.90 1.45 12.12
CA THR A 93 16.13 2.61 11.68
C THR A 93 14.64 2.40 11.89
N TRP A 94 14.14 1.22 11.49
CA TRP A 94 12.74 0.84 11.70
C TRP A 94 12.39 0.77 13.19
N LYS A 95 13.23 0.13 14.01
CA LYS A 95 13.03 0.03 15.47
C LYS A 95 12.96 1.40 16.13
N ARG A 96 13.85 2.33 15.73
CA ARG A 96 13.85 3.72 16.21
C ARG A 96 12.57 4.45 15.84
N GLN A 97 12.11 4.32 14.59
CA GLN A 97 10.87 4.96 14.12
C GLN A 97 9.64 4.42 14.84
N ARG A 98 9.53 3.09 15.02
CA ARG A 98 8.46 2.46 15.79
C ARG A 98 8.43 2.93 17.24
N ARG A 99 9.58 3.05 17.91
CA ARG A 99 9.64 3.59 19.27
C ARG A 99 9.07 5.01 19.41
N ILE A 100 9.16 5.83 18.35
CA ILE A 100 8.62 7.19 18.33
C ILE A 100 7.11 7.16 18.02
N ILE A 101 6.69 6.31 17.08
CA ILE A 101 5.34 6.30 16.52
C ILE A 101 4.36 5.44 17.35
N ASP A 102 4.79 4.30 17.87
CA ASP A 102 3.92 3.32 18.54
C ASP A 102 3.11 3.91 19.69
N PRO A 103 3.65 4.77 20.57
CA PRO A 103 2.85 5.42 21.61
C PRO A 103 1.68 6.25 21.07
N ALA A 104 1.80 6.76 19.84
CA ALA A 104 0.71 7.49 19.19
C ALA A 104 -0.49 6.59 18.85
N PHE A 105 -0.26 5.28 18.71
CA PHE A 105 -1.23 4.26 18.33
C PHE A 105 -1.61 3.32 19.49
N GLU A 106 -1.02 3.50 20.68
CA GLU A 106 -1.38 2.75 21.88
C GLU A 106 -2.76 3.19 22.39
N GLY A 107 -3.53 2.23 22.94
CA GLY A 107 -4.96 2.38 23.22
C GLY A 107 -5.36 3.55 24.14
N GLY A 108 -4.41 4.16 24.85
CA GLY A 108 -4.64 5.40 25.62
C GLY A 108 -5.04 6.59 24.76
N ARG A 109 -4.45 6.73 23.56
CA ARG A 109 -4.73 7.85 22.65
C ARG A 109 -5.95 7.63 21.77
N LEU A 110 -6.40 6.38 21.60
CA LEU A 110 -7.61 6.10 20.83
C LEU A 110 -8.82 6.86 21.40
N ARG A 111 -8.91 6.97 22.74
CA ARG A 111 -9.97 7.75 23.40
C ARG A 111 -9.90 9.24 23.09
N GLU A 112 -8.69 9.79 22.92
CA GLU A 112 -8.47 11.20 22.56
C GLU A 112 -8.81 11.45 21.09
N THR A 113 -8.48 10.51 20.21
CA THR A 113 -8.73 10.64 18.75
C THR A 113 -10.14 10.23 18.34
N PHE A 114 -10.86 9.45 19.15
CA PHE A 114 -12.18 8.91 18.81
C PHE A 114 -13.21 9.99 18.46
N PRO A 115 -13.34 11.12 19.19
CA PRO A 115 -14.26 12.19 18.81
C PRO A 115 -13.98 12.72 17.39
N ALA A 116 -12.72 12.91 17.03
CA ALA A 116 -12.33 13.34 15.69
C ALA A 116 -12.67 12.31 14.60
N MET A 117 -12.56 11.01 14.91
CA MET A 117 -12.99 9.92 14.02
C MET A 117 -14.52 9.92 13.86
N TRP A 118 -15.25 10.15 14.95
CA TRP A 118 -16.70 10.22 14.96
C TRP A 118 -17.19 11.38 14.09
N ASP A 119 -16.62 12.57 14.25
CA ASP A 119 -17.00 13.74 13.45
C ASP A 119 -16.73 13.53 11.94
N ALA A 120 -15.65 12.82 11.59
CA ALA A 120 -15.39 12.44 10.20
C ALA A 120 -16.44 11.45 9.66
N ALA A 121 -16.89 10.51 10.50
CA ALA A 121 -17.92 9.55 10.15
C ALA A 121 -19.29 10.21 9.95
N GLU A 122 -19.68 11.14 10.83
CA GLU A 122 -20.90 11.94 10.70
C GLU A 122 -20.85 12.80 9.43
N ALA A 123 -19.72 13.46 9.15
CA ALA A 123 -19.54 14.22 7.92
C ALA A 123 -19.66 13.33 6.67
N ALA A 124 -19.09 12.12 6.70
CA ALA A 124 -19.26 11.16 5.62
C ALA A 124 -20.73 10.72 5.45
N ALA A 125 -21.44 10.46 6.56
CA ALA A 125 -22.85 10.06 6.53
C ALA A 125 -23.75 11.16 5.92
N VAL A 126 -23.51 12.43 6.26
CA VAL A 126 -24.21 13.56 5.64
C VAL A 126 -23.99 13.59 4.13
N ARG A 127 -22.73 13.48 3.68
CA ARG A 127 -22.41 13.45 2.23
C ARG A 127 -23.07 12.27 1.51
N PHE A 128 -23.14 11.10 2.15
CA PHE A 128 -23.86 9.95 1.59
C PHE A 128 -25.37 10.18 1.50
N GLY A 129 -25.95 10.91 2.45
CA GLY A 129 -27.36 11.31 2.40
C GLY A 129 -27.70 12.13 1.15
N ASP A 130 -26.81 13.04 0.74
CA ASP A 130 -26.98 13.86 -0.47
C ASP A 130 -26.89 13.03 -1.77
N LEU A 131 -26.33 11.82 -1.68
CA LEU A 131 -26.11 10.91 -2.79
C LEU A 131 -27.16 9.78 -2.86
N ASP A 132 -28.19 9.84 -2.01
CA ASP A 132 -29.21 8.79 -1.96
C ASP A 132 -29.91 8.59 -3.32
N GLY A 133 -30.11 7.33 -3.69
CA GLY A 133 -30.64 6.92 -5.00
C GLY A 133 -29.68 7.07 -6.20
N GLN A 134 -28.45 7.55 -6.00
CA GLN A 134 -27.47 7.73 -7.08
C GLN A 134 -26.47 6.57 -7.17
N VAL A 135 -25.96 6.30 -8.37
CA VAL A 135 -24.80 5.41 -8.55
C VAL A 135 -23.54 6.23 -8.35
N VAL A 136 -22.77 5.87 -7.32
CA VAL A 136 -21.55 6.60 -6.93
C VAL A 136 -20.30 5.73 -7.03
N GLU A 137 -19.16 6.38 -7.23
CA GLU A 137 -17.84 5.75 -7.21
C GLU A 137 -17.41 5.59 -5.74
N ILE A 138 -17.65 4.41 -5.16
CA ILE A 138 -17.49 4.17 -3.72
C ILE A 138 -16.03 4.24 -3.25
N GLU A 139 -15.06 3.97 -4.13
CA GLU A 139 -13.63 4.05 -3.78
C GLU A 139 -13.27 5.50 -3.44
N ALA A 140 -13.68 6.47 -4.26
CA ALA A 140 -13.49 7.89 -3.99
C ALA A 140 -14.14 8.32 -2.67
N GLU A 141 -15.41 7.94 -2.44
CA GLU A 141 -16.15 8.34 -1.25
C GLU A 141 -15.55 7.79 0.05
N THR A 142 -15.19 6.51 0.05
CA THR A 142 -14.58 5.86 1.22
C THR A 142 -13.13 6.29 1.43
N SER A 143 -12.38 6.57 0.36
CA SER A 143 -11.03 7.12 0.46
C SER A 143 -11.04 8.53 1.03
N HIS A 144 -12.02 9.37 0.65
CA HIS A 144 -12.21 10.70 1.25
C HIS A 144 -12.52 10.60 2.75
N ALA A 145 -13.44 9.72 3.15
CA ALA A 145 -13.77 9.50 4.56
C ALA A 145 -12.54 9.02 5.38
N ALA A 146 -11.76 8.08 4.83
CA ALA A 146 -10.53 7.61 5.47
C ALA A 146 -9.48 8.73 5.61
N ALA A 147 -9.34 9.56 4.59
CA ALA A 147 -8.44 10.71 4.63
C ALA A 147 -8.91 11.76 5.65
N ASP A 148 -10.21 12.06 5.75
CA ASP A 148 -10.73 13.00 6.76
C ASP A 148 -10.43 12.53 8.19
N VAL A 149 -10.58 11.22 8.45
CA VAL A 149 -10.14 10.62 9.72
C VAL A 149 -8.66 10.88 9.97
N ILE A 150 -7.78 10.63 8.99
CA ILE A 150 -6.34 10.85 9.14
C ILE A 150 -6.05 12.32 9.41
N PHE A 151 -6.68 13.24 8.67
CA PHE A 151 -6.44 14.67 8.81
C PHE A 151 -6.88 15.22 10.17
N ARG A 152 -8.07 14.83 10.64
CA ARG A 152 -8.56 15.28 11.94
C ARG A 152 -7.78 14.68 13.11
N THR A 153 -7.33 13.44 12.98
CA THR A 153 -6.65 12.74 14.09
C THR A 153 -5.16 13.05 14.18
N LEU A 154 -4.47 13.29 13.05
CA LEU A 154 -3.03 13.55 13.03
C LEU A 154 -2.67 15.03 12.89
N PHE A 155 -3.51 15.81 12.19
CA PHE A 155 -3.23 17.21 11.88
C PHE A 155 -4.24 18.18 12.49
N SER A 156 -5.26 17.68 13.19
CA SER A 156 -6.32 18.49 13.82
C SER A 156 -7.02 19.45 12.86
N ILE A 157 -7.08 19.11 11.57
CA ILE A 157 -7.75 19.89 10.52
C ILE A 157 -8.70 18.96 9.72
N PRO A 158 -9.85 19.46 9.25
CA PRO A 158 -10.72 18.69 8.36
C PRO A 158 -10.14 18.62 6.94
N ILE A 159 -10.53 17.58 6.17
CA ILE A 159 -10.07 17.39 4.78
C ILE A 159 -10.53 18.49 3.81
N ASP A 160 -11.61 19.21 4.13
CA ASP A 160 -12.09 20.34 3.33
C ASP A 160 -11.13 21.55 3.37
N HIS A 161 -10.10 21.50 4.21
CA HIS A 161 -8.98 22.41 4.12
C HIS A 161 -8.19 22.14 2.83
N HIS A 162 -8.05 23.15 1.96
CA HIS A 162 -7.39 23.06 0.64
C HIS A 162 -6.09 22.22 0.62
N LEU A 163 -5.20 22.41 1.61
CA LEU A 163 -3.95 21.65 1.76
C LEU A 163 -4.17 20.11 1.88
N ALA A 164 -5.22 19.68 2.56
CA ALA A 164 -5.53 18.26 2.74
C ALA A 164 -6.04 17.62 1.45
N ARG A 165 -6.83 18.37 0.67
CA ARG A 165 -7.33 17.96 -0.64
C ARG A 165 -6.19 17.79 -1.66
N ASP A 166 -5.26 18.75 -1.72
CA ASP A 166 -4.12 18.69 -2.64
C ASP A 166 -3.20 17.48 -2.35
N VAL A 167 -2.91 17.21 -1.08
CA VAL A 167 -2.08 16.05 -0.68
C VAL A 167 -2.77 14.73 -1.03
N PHE A 168 -4.08 14.65 -0.84
CA PHE A 168 -4.85 13.46 -1.13
C PHE A 168 -4.97 13.18 -2.64
N ASP A 169 -5.18 14.22 -3.45
CA ASP A 169 -5.25 14.10 -4.91
C ASP A 169 -3.89 13.72 -5.51
N GLU A 170 -2.79 14.24 -4.98
CA GLU A 170 -1.44 13.83 -5.38
C GLU A 170 -1.17 12.36 -5.02
N PHE A 171 -1.55 11.93 -3.81
CA PHE A 171 -1.42 10.55 -3.37
C PHE A 171 -2.21 9.58 -4.26
N LYS A 172 -3.45 9.92 -4.63
CA LYS A 172 -4.26 9.15 -5.58
C LYS A 172 -3.64 9.10 -6.97
N THR A 173 -3.12 10.22 -7.45
CA THR A 173 -2.46 10.31 -8.76
C THR A 173 -1.22 9.42 -8.78
N TYR A 174 -0.45 9.39 -7.69
CA TYR A 174 0.70 8.50 -7.55
C TYR A 174 0.29 7.02 -7.52
N GLN A 175 -0.74 6.65 -6.75
CA GLN A 175 -1.23 5.25 -6.70
C GLN A 175 -1.77 4.77 -8.05
N ARG A 176 -2.43 5.64 -8.82
CA ARG A 176 -2.95 5.32 -10.16
C ARG A 176 -1.84 5.20 -11.21
N SER A 177 -0.76 5.96 -11.08
CA SER A 177 0.36 5.95 -12.04
C SER A 177 1.38 4.83 -11.77
N GLN A 178 1.45 4.31 -10.54
CA GLN A 178 2.34 3.22 -10.17
C GLN A 178 1.54 1.94 -9.88
N PRO A 179 1.51 0.95 -10.79
CA PRO A 179 1.06 -0.38 -10.39
C PRO A 179 1.94 -0.85 -9.23
N ILE A 180 1.32 -1.35 -8.16
CA ILE A 180 1.92 -1.80 -6.88
C ILE A 180 3.19 -2.65 -7.09
N LEU A 181 3.33 -3.27 -8.26
CA LEU A 181 4.57 -3.87 -8.73
C LEU A 181 5.03 -3.23 -10.05
N ASN A 182 6.01 -2.34 -9.95
CA ASN A 182 6.83 -1.98 -11.10
C ASN A 182 7.60 -3.23 -11.56
N ILE A 183 7.24 -3.78 -12.72
CA ILE A 183 7.96 -4.92 -13.33
C ILE A 183 9.46 -4.60 -13.52
N ALA A 184 9.84 -3.32 -13.65
CA ALA A 184 11.24 -2.91 -13.69
C ALA A 184 11.99 -3.18 -12.37
N ALA A 185 11.30 -3.28 -11.22
CA ALA A 185 11.91 -3.67 -9.95
C ALA A 185 12.28 -5.17 -9.89
N PHE A 186 11.76 -5.99 -10.82
CA PHE A 186 12.06 -7.41 -10.95
C PHE A 186 13.16 -7.73 -11.98
N ILE A 187 13.52 -6.76 -12.82
CA ILE A 187 14.61 -6.89 -13.79
C ILE A 187 15.85 -6.23 -13.18
N PRO A 188 16.92 -6.99 -12.87
CA PRO A 188 18.17 -6.39 -12.41
C PRO A 188 18.79 -5.62 -13.57
N LEU A 189 18.52 -4.32 -13.65
CA LEU A 189 19.20 -3.43 -14.56
C LEU A 189 20.66 -3.24 -14.07
N PRO A 190 21.65 -3.22 -14.98
CA PRO A 190 23.01 -2.89 -14.62
C PRO A 190 23.07 -1.53 -13.89
N ARG A 191 23.94 -1.40 -12.89
CA ARG A 191 24.06 -0.19 -12.05
C ARG A 191 24.30 1.11 -12.82
N TRP A 192 24.76 1.02 -14.08
CA TRP A 192 25.04 2.15 -14.97
C TRP A 192 23.83 2.58 -15.82
N LEU A 193 22.74 1.81 -15.85
CA LEU A 193 21.51 2.21 -16.52
C LEU A 193 20.65 3.04 -15.56
N PRO A 194 20.25 4.28 -15.93
CA PRO A 194 19.30 5.03 -15.13
C PRO A 194 18.01 4.22 -15.03
N ARG A 195 17.57 3.93 -13.81
CA ARG A 195 16.25 3.34 -13.58
C ARG A 195 15.24 4.42 -13.97
N CYS A 196 14.73 4.34 -15.19
CA CYS A 196 13.67 5.21 -15.66
C CYS A 196 12.42 4.91 -14.84
N PHE A 197 12.28 5.57 -13.69
CA PHE A 197 10.97 5.88 -13.16
C PHE A 197 10.27 6.69 -14.24
N ALA A 198 9.05 6.31 -14.62
CA ALA A 198 8.26 7.16 -15.49
C ALA A 198 8.15 8.51 -14.77
N ALA A 199 8.80 9.53 -15.32
CA ALA A 199 8.59 10.89 -14.89
C ALA A 199 7.13 11.20 -15.20
N THR A 200 6.31 11.34 -14.17
CA THR A 200 5.02 12.00 -14.33
C THR A 200 5.32 13.42 -14.84
N PRO A 201 4.77 13.84 -15.99
CA PRO A 201 4.91 15.22 -16.41
C PRO A 201 3.99 16.06 -15.51
N GLY A 202 4.56 16.73 -14.51
CA GLY A 202 3.80 17.64 -13.65
C GLY A 202 4.49 18.00 -12.34
N GLN A 203 5.22 19.11 -12.38
CA GLN A 203 5.48 20.06 -11.29
C GLN A 203 6.52 19.69 -10.20
N ALA A 204 7.53 20.57 -10.16
CA ALA A 204 8.52 20.68 -9.12
C ALA A 204 7.86 21.01 -7.77
N LEU A 205 8.12 20.18 -6.76
CA LEU A 205 7.89 20.54 -5.37
C LEU A 205 8.85 21.70 -4.99
N PRO A 206 8.37 22.84 -4.46
CA PRO A 206 9.26 23.82 -3.87
C PRO A 206 9.93 23.19 -2.66
N LYS A 207 11.26 23.27 -2.62
CA LYS A 207 12.07 22.92 -1.46
C LYS A 207 11.61 23.78 -0.28
N PHE A 208 10.96 23.17 0.71
CA PHE A 208 10.85 23.79 2.03
C PHE A 208 12.23 23.71 2.69
N ALA A 209 12.96 24.82 2.62
CA ALA A 209 14.09 25.11 3.48
C ALA A 209 13.56 25.91 4.67
N GLY A 210 13.81 25.38 5.87
CA GLY A 210 13.70 26.04 7.17
C GLY A 210 14.72 25.40 8.09
#